data_AF-A0A1V5R8F8-F1
#
_entry.id   AF-A0A1V5R8F8-F1
#
_cell.length_a   1.000
_cell.length_b   1.000
_cell.length_c   1.000
_cell.angle_alpha   90.00
_cell.angle_beta   90.00
_cell.angle_gamma   90.00
#
_symmetry.space_group_name_H-M   'P 1'
#
loop_
_entity.id
_entity.type
_entity.pdbx_description
1 polymer ?
#
loop_
_entity_poly.entity_id
_entity_poly.type
_entity_poly.pdbx_seq_one_letter_code
_entity_poly.pdbx_strand_id
1 'polypeptide(L)'
;MSSETPAERALQLLFKKLHPLLEDTAHALARDEEASRLVRLHGKLQVARDQASQVLEALAEEAGDPELGEVLENLSANLAPLGEPFQQSLILTQLCLEEAPGELMPFVPEGAADGSTWAPRMKDFLARLQDPAYGAKQRWGEVDPDLGDDVEEM
;
A
#
# COMPACT_ATOMS: atom_id res chain seq x y z
N MET A 1 -2.41 -24.00 -16.03
CA MET A 1 -2.25 -23.08 -14.90
C MET A 1 -2.41 -21.70 -15.50
N SER A 2 -3.49 -20.99 -15.21
CA SER A 2 -3.62 -19.61 -15.69
C SER A 2 -2.52 -18.79 -15.00
N SER A 3 -1.61 -18.22 -15.78
CA SER A 3 -0.64 -17.26 -15.27
C SER A 3 -1.41 -16.01 -14.83
N GLU A 4 -1.29 -15.63 -13.57
CA GLU A 4 -1.86 -14.37 -13.06
C GLU A 4 -1.37 -13.20 -13.92
N THR A 5 -2.29 -12.31 -14.33
CA THR A 5 -1.93 -11.12 -15.10
C THR A 5 -1.08 -10.14 -14.27
N PRO A 6 -0.32 -9.24 -14.91
CA PRO A 6 0.42 -8.19 -14.19
C PRO A 6 -0.48 -7.35 -13.27
N ALA A 7 -1.70 -7.00 -13.70
CA ALA A 7 -2.68 -6.30 -12.88
C ALA A 7 -3.11 -7.10 -11.64
N GLU A 8 -3.40 -8.40 -11.79
CA GLU A 8 -3.70 -9.28 -10.65
C GLU A 8 -2.53 -9.38 -9.67
N ARG A 9 -1.31 -9.52 -10.19
CA ARG A 9 -0.09 -9.60 -9.37
C ARG A 9 0.17 -8.30 -8.60
N ALA A 10 -0.09 -7.16 -9.23
CA ALA A 10 -0.01 -5.84 -8.58
C ALA A 10 -1.04 -5.70 -7.45
N LEU A 11 -2.33 -5.99 -7.70
CA LEU A 11 -3.36 -5.96 -6.66
C LEU A 11 -3.06 -6.95 -5.53
N GLN A 12 -2.56 -8.14 -5.88
CA GLN A 12 -2.13 -9.14 -4.92
C GLN A 12 -1.01 -8.62 -4.02
N LEU A 13 0.01 -7.99 -4.60
CA LEU A 13 1.13 -7.38 -3.89
C LEU A 13 0.64 -6.30 -2.93
N LEU A 14 -0.12 -5.32 -3.43
CA LEU A 14 -0.61 -4.19 -2.67
C LEU A 14 -1.47 -4.63 -1.46
N PHE A 15 -2.47 -5.49 -1.67
CA PHE A 15 -3.40 -5.89 -0.61
C PHE A 15 -2.91 -7.04 0.28
N LYS A 16 -1.84 -7.75 -0.10
CA LYS A 16 -1.23 -8.78 0.76
C LYS A 16 0.03 -8.31 1.48
N LYS A 17 0.69 -7.26 1.01
CA LYS A 17 1.94 -6.76 1.60
C LYS A 17 1.77 -5.41 2.29
N LEU A 18 1.19 -4.41 1.61
CA LEU A 18 1.11 -3.05 2.13
C LEU A 18 -0.11 -2.85 3.03
N HIS A 19 -1.29 -3.25 2.58
CA HIS A 19 -2.53 -3.07 3.36
C HIS A 19 -2.45 -3.63 4.79
N PRO A 20 -1.91 -4.85 5.04
CA PRO A 20 -1.78 -5.36 6.41
C PRO A 20 -0.89 -4.49 7.32
N LEU A 21 0.16 -3.86 6.79
CA LEU A 21 1.05 -3.00 7.58
C LEU A 21 0.34 -1.69 8.00
N LEU A 22 -0.55 -1.18 7.15
CA LEU A 22 -1.41 -0.05 7.52
C LEU A 22 -2.38 -0.45 8.64
N GLU A 23 -3.03 -1.60 8.52
CA GLU A 23 -3.96 -2.07 9.57
C GLU A 23 -3.23 -2.37 10.89
N ASP A 24 -2.05 -3.00 10.84
CA ASP A 24 -1.20 -3.23 12.01
C ASP A 24 -0.81 -1.91 12.69
N THR A 25 -0.49 -0.87 11.90
CA THR A 25 -0.17 0.47 12.41
C THR A 25 -1.38 1.13 13.05
N ALA A 26 -2.53 1.11 12.39
CA ALA A 26 -3.76 1.66 12.98
C ALA A 26 -4.13 0.95 14.29
N HIS A 27 -3.96 -0.37 14.35
CA HIS A 27 -4.20 -1.12 15.58
C HIS A 27 -3.21 -0.78 16.70
N ALA A 28 -1.92 -0.60 16.37
CA ALA A 28 -0.92 -0.19 17.35
C ALA A 28 -1.22 1.21 17.91
N LEU A 29 -1.56 2.17 17.05
CA LEU A 29 -1.95 3.53 17.46
C LEU A 29 -3.22 3.53 18.32
N ALA A 30 -4.26 2.80 17.93
CA ALA A 30 -5.51 2.72 18.70
C ALA A 30 -5.34 2.06 20.08
N ARG A 31 -4.23 1.33 20.28
CA ARG A 31 -3.88 0.65 21.54
C ARG A 31 -2.84 1.41 22.35
N ASP A 32 -2.42 2.59 21.88
CA ASP A 32 -1.35 3.40 22.49
C ASP A 32 -0.07 2.56 22.72
N GLU A 33 0.30 1.76 21.70
CA GLU A 33 1.52 0.95 21.78
C GLU A 33 2.77 1.83 21.77
N GLU A 34 3.81 1.36 22.47
CA GLU A 34 5.10 2.04 22.65
C GLU A 34 5.70 2.56 21.33
N ALA A 35 6.36 3.72 21.37
CA ALA A 35 7.01 4.33 20.19
C ALA A 35 7.97 3.37 19.47
N SER A 36 8.69 2.53 20.23
CA SER A 36 9.58 1.49 19.66
C SER A 36 8.86 0.47 18.77
N ARG A 37 7.57 0.20 19.00
CA ARG A 37 6.75 -0.64 18.14
C ARG A 37 6.44 0.09 16.83
N LEU A 38 6.04 1.35 16.92
CA LEU A 38 5.68 2.17 15.76
C LEU A 38 6.89 2.38 14.84
N VAL A 39 8.08 2.67 15.40
CA VAL A 39 9.34 2.74 14.64
C VAL A 39 9.64 1.42 13.90
N ARG A 40 9.40 0.26 14.54
CA ARG A 40 9.56 -1.04 13.86
C ARG A 40 8.55 -1.25 12.73
N LEU A 41 7.32 -0.74 12.88
CA LEU A 41 6.30 -0.80 11.82
C LEU A 41 6.65 0.13 10.67
N HIS A 42 7.20 1.31 10.95
CA HIS A 42 7.74 2.23 9.94
C HIS A 42 8.82 1.58 9.10
N GLY A 43 9.85 1.00 9.72
CA GLY A 43 10.91 0.31 8.97
C GLY A 43 10.39 -0.86 8.14
N LYS A 44 9.42 -1.63 8.64
CA LYS A 44 8.75 -2.69 7.85
C LYS A 44 7.98 -2.13 6.66
N LEU A 45 7.29 -1.00 6.85
CA LEU A 45 6.54 -0.33 5.80
C LEU A 45 7.48 0.18 4.70
N GLN A 46 8.59 0.83 5.06
CA GLN A 46 9.60 1.29 4.10
C GLN A 46 10.15 0.13 3.26
N VAL A 47 10.55 -0.98 3.90
CA VAL A 47 11.04 -2.16 3.19
C VAL A 47 9.96 -2.75 2.29
N ALA A 48 8.71 -2.84 2.75
CA ALA A 48 7.63 -3.40 1.95
C ALA A 48 7.28 -2.51 0.74
N ARG A 49 7.37 -1.18 0.88
CA ARG A 49 7.16 -0.23 -0.21
C ARG A 49 8.25 -0.30 -1.25
N ASP A 50 9.51 -0.34 -0.83
CA ASP A 50 10.66 -0.54 -1.73
C ASP A 50 10.55 -1.85 -2.52
N GLN A 51 10.19 -2.95 -1.84
CA GLN A 51 9.93 -4.22 -2.53
C GLN A 51 8.73 -4.12 -3.47
N ALA A 52 7.70 -3.37 -3.09
CA ALA A 52 6.52 -3.23 -3.90
C ALA A 52 6.80 -2.41 -5.17
N SER A 53 7.52 -1.29 -5.07
CA SER A 53 7.89 -0.47 -6.22
C SER A 53 8.74 -1.26 -7.23
N GLN A 54 9.76 -1.99 -6.77
CA GLN A 54 10.60 -2.82 -7.65
C GLN A 54 9.78 -3.89 -8.39
N VAL A 55 8.81 -4.52 -7.71
CA VAL A 55 7.94 -5.52 -8.35
C VAL A 55 6.99 -4.86 -9.34
N LEU A 56 6.43 -3.68 -9.02
CA LEU A 56 5.54 -2.96 -9.94
C LEU A 56 6.28 -2.49 -11.19
N GLU A 57 7.52 -2.03 -11.06
CA GLU A 57 8.40 -1.68 -12.19
C GLU A 57 8.64 -2.90 -13.10
N ALA A 58 8.98 -4.06 -12.53
CA ALA A 58 9.12 -5.29 -13.31
C ALA A 58 7.81 -5.73 -13.97
N LEU A 59 6.66 -5.55 -13.29
CA LEU A 59 5.35 -5.85 -13.86
C LEU A 59 4.99 -4.90 -15.01
N ALA A 60 5.43 -3.65 -14.97
CA ALA A 60 5.23 -2.69 -16.05
C ALA A 60 5.96 -3.13 -17.33
N GLU A 61 7.20 -3.60 -17.19
CA GLU A 61 7.97 -4.18 -18.31
C GLU A 61 7.30 -5.44 -18.88
N GLU A 62 6.62 -6.22 -18.04
CA GLU A 62 5.88 -7.44 -18.41
C GLU A 62 4.46 -7.17 -18.95
N ALA A 63 3.93 -5.95 -18.81
CA ALA A 63 2.51 -5.63 -19.00
C ALA A 63 2.00 -5.97 -20.40
N GLY A 64 2.83 -5.74 -21.43
CA GLY A 64 2.49 -5.91 -22.85
C GLY A 64 1.47 -4.89 -23.37
N ASP A 65 0.60 -4.38 -22.51
CA ASP A 65 -0.31 -3.26 -22.71
C ASP A 65 0.35 -1.95 -22.22
N PRO A 66 0.52 -0.93 -23.09
CA PRO A 66 1.15 0.33 -22.71
C PRO A 66 0.40 1.12 -21.62
N GLU A 67 -0.93 1.05 -21.59
CA GLU A 67 -1.75 1.77 -20.59
C GLU A 67 -1.57 1.14 -19.22
N LEU A 68 -1.57 -0.20 -19.15
CA LEU A 68 -1.26 -0.93 -17.92
C LEU A 68 0.18 -0.68 -17.46
N GLY A 69 1.13 -0.64 -18.41
CA GLY A 69 2.53 -0.31 -18.11
C GLY A 69 2.67 1.04 -17.42
N GLU A 70 2.03 2.09 -17.97
CA GLU A 70 2.04 3.44 -17.40
C GLU A 70 1.40 3.49 -16.00
N VAL A 71 0.27 2.81 -15.80
CA VAL A 71 -0.37 2.69 -14.48
C VAL A 71 0.60 2.07 -13.47
N LEU A 72 1.27 0.97 -13.83
CA LEU A 72 2.19 0.26 -12.94
C LEU A 72 3.45 1.09 -12.63
N GLU A 73 3.99 1.82 -13.61
CA GLU A 73 5.10 2.76 -13.42
C GLU A 73 4.71 3.89 -12.45
N ASN A 74 3.53 4.48 -12.63
CA ASN A 74 3.03 5.55 -11.75
C ASN A 74 2.82 5.05 -10.32
N LEU A 75 2.23 3.86 -10.15
CA LEU A 75 2.07 3.23 -8.83
C LEU A 75 3.42 2.93 -8.18
N SER A 76 4.41 2.46 -8.95
CA SER A 76 5.79 2.26 -8.47
C SER A 76 6.41 3.58 -7.99
N ALA A 77 6.31 4.63 -8.82
CA ALA A 77 6.84 5.96 -8.51
C ALA A 77 6.19 6.58 -7.27
N ASN A 78 4.90 6.34 -7.02
CA ASN A 78 4.20 6.81 -5.84
C ASN A 78 4.65 6.10 -4.54
N LEU A 79 5.12 4.86 -4.65
CA LEU A 79 5.64 4.10 -3.51
C LEU A 79 7.12 4.35 -3.22
N ALA A 80 7.87 4.81 -4.23
CA ALA A 80 9.32 5.01 -4.21
C ALA A 80 9.87 6.20 -3.38
N PRO A 81 9.11 7.22 -2.92
CA PRO A 81 9.62 8.11 -1.89
C PRO A 81 9.98 7.25 -0.68
N LEU A 82 11.24 7.26 -0.29
CA LEU A 82 11.78 6.51 0.83
C LEU A 82 12.59 7.46 1.70
N GLY A 83 12.57 7.24 3.01
CA GLY A 83 13.24 8.10 3.98
C GLY A 83 12.41 9.32 4.43
N GLU A 84 11.14 9.40 4.02
CA GLU A 84 10.20 10.35 4.59
C GLU A 84 9.73 9.93 5.99
N PRO A 85 9.21 10.88 6.79
CA PRO A 85 8.72 10.60 8.12
C PRO A 85 7.58 9.59 8.14
N PHE A 86 7.34 8.97 9.29
CA PHE A 86 6.42 7.84 9.38
C PHE A 86 4.99 8.21 8.97
N GLN A 87 4.49 9.37 9.41
CA GLN A 87 3.18 9.87 9.01
C GLN A 87 3.05 9.97 7.49
N GLN A 88 4.04 10.57 6.82
CA GLN A 88 4.03 10.73 5.37
C GLN A 88 4.09 9.37 4.66
N SER A 89 4.87 8.43 5.18
CA SER A 89 4.93 7.05 4.66
C SER A 89 3.56 6.37 4.69
N LEU A 90 2.80 6.54 5.77
CA LEU A 90 1.45 5.97 5.92
C LEU A 90 0.46 6.62 4.93
N ILE A 91 0.50 7.95 4.82
CA ILE A 91 -0.37 8.70 3.90
C ILE A 91 -0.12 8.26 2.45
N LEU A 92 1.13 8.27 2.00
CA LEU A 92 1.47 7.91 0.61
C LEU A 92 1.10 6.46 0.29
N THR A 93 1.38 5.53 1.22
CA THR A 93 0.99 4.12 1.04
C THR A 93 -0.51 3.97 0.92
N GLN A 94 -1.29 4.65 1.77
CA GLN A 94 -2.73 4.51 1.73
C GLN A 94 -3.31 5.13 0.46
N LEU A 95 -2.87 6.32 0.05
CA LEU A 95 -3.30 6.93 -1.22
C LEU A 95 -3.08 5.98 -2.41
N CYS A 96 -1.92 5.34 -2.48
CA CYS A 96 -1.63 4.31 -3.48
C CYS A 96 -2.66 3.15 -3.44
N LEU A 97 -3.05 2.68 -2.25
CA LEU A 97 -4.08 1.64 -2.09
C LEU A 97 -5.50 2.11 -2.41
N GLU A 98 -5.81 3.39 -2.24
CA GLU A 98 -7.10 3.99 -2.58
C GLU A 98 -7.27 4.09 -4.10
N GLU A 99 -6.20 4.44 -4.82
CA GLU A 99 -6.21 4.66 -6.27
C GLU A 99 -6.08 3.35 -7.06
N ALA A 100 -5.16 2.47 -6.66
CA ALA A 100 -4.80 1.28 -7.44
C ALA A 100 -5.96 0.37 -7.86
N PRO A 101 -7.00 0.12 -7.04
CA PRO A 101 -8.16 -0.66 -7.49
C PRO A 101 -8.90 -0.05 -8.69
N GLY A 102 -9.04 1.28 -8.73
CA GLY A 102 -9.73 1.96 -9.83
C GLY A 102 -8.96 1.85 -11.14
N GLU A 103 -7.62 1.89 -11.06
CA GLU A 103 -6.72 1.88 -12.21
C GLU A 103 -6.41 0.46 -12.70
N LEU A 104 -6.28 -0.52 -11.81
CA LEU A 104 -5.86 -1.89 -12.16
C LEU A 104 -7.02 -2.83 -12.49
N MET A 105 -8.20 -2.67 -11.87
CA MET A 105 -9.35 -3.56 -12.09
C MET A 105 -9.82 -3.65 -13.55
N PRO A 106 -9.77 -2.57 -14.38
CA PRO A 106 -10.07 -2.67 -15.81
C PRO A 106 -9.20 -3.69 -16.57
N PHE A 107 -8.00 -3.96 -16.08
CA PHE A 107 -7.04 -4.90 -16.70
C PHE A 107 -7.10 -6.31 -16.08
N VAL A 108 -7.89 -6.51 -15.03
CA VAL A 108 -8.07 -7.80 -14.38
C VAL A 108 -9.11 -8.62 -15.16
N PRO A 109 -8.80 -9.87 -15.58
CA PRO A 109 -9.77 -10.71 -16.27
C PRO A 109 -11.04 -10.95 -15.44
N GLU A 110 -12.20 -11.03 -16.12
CA GLU A 110 -13.46 -11.34 -15.47
C GLU A 110 -13.38 -12.68 -14.71
N GLY A 111 -13.84 -12.68 -13.45
CA GLY A 111 -13.78 -13.85 -12.57
C GLY A 111 -12.40 -14.12 -11.95
N ALA A 112 -11.33 -13.40 -12.29
CA ALA A 112 -10.02 -13.59 -11.67
C ALA A 112 -10.00 -13.22 -10.17
N ALA A 113 -10.85 -12.28 -9.77
CA ALA A 113 -11.07 -11.97 -8.36
C ALA A 113 -11.78 -13.11 -7.60
N ASP A 114 -12.50 -13.99 -8.29
CA ASP A 114 -13.28 -15.06 -7.68
C ASP A 114 -12.34 -16.21 -7.24
N GLY A 115 -12.18 -16.34 -5.93
CA GLY A 115 -11.25 -17.30 -5.33
C GLY A 115 -9.87 -16.72 -5.00
N SER A 116 -9.64 -15.44 -5.28
CA SER A 116 -8.40 -14.76 -4.89
C SER A 116 -8.41 -14.40 -3.39
N THR A 117 -7.22 -14.33 -2.79
CA THR A 117 -7.06 -13.94 -1.38
C THR A 117 -6.92 -12.43 -1.19
N TRP A 118 -6.71 -11.68 -2.27
CA TRP A 118 -6.55 -10.23 -2.25
C TRP A 118 -7.89 -9.51 -2.45
N ALA A 119 -8.81 -10.05 -3.25
CA ALA A 119 -10.06 -9.38 -3.61
C ALA A 119 -10.98 -9.10 -2.41
N PRO A 120 -11.17 -10.02 -1.44
CA PRO A 120 -11.96 -9.72 -0.25
C PRO A 120 -11.37 -8.55 0.55
N ARG A 121 -10.04 -8.50 0.72
CA ARG A 121 -9.35 -7.41 1.44
C ARG A 121 -9.52 -6.08 0.74
N MET A 122 -9.36 -6.06 -0.59
CA MET A 122 -9.60 -4.86 -1.39
C MET A 122 -11.04 -4.37 -1.25
N LYS A 123 -12.03 -5.26 -1.36
CA LYS A 123 -13.45 -4.90 -1.21
C LYS A 123 -13.76 -4.34 0.17
N ASP A 124 -13.24 -4.97 1.23
CA ASP A 124 -13.41 -4.50 2.61
C ASP A 124 -12.75 -3.13 2.83
N PHE A 125 -11.56 -2.92 2.28
CA PHE A 125 -10.85 -1.64 2.32
C PHE A 125 -11.65 -0.54 1.61
N LEU A 126 -12.10 -0.78 0.37
CA LEU A 126 -12.92 0.16 -0.39
C LEU A 126 -14.26 0.46 0.29
N ALA A 127 -14.87 -0.51 0.96
CA ALA A 127 -16.08 -0.30 1.74
C ALA A 127 -15.84 0.65 2.92
N ARG A 128 -14.69 0.54 3.60
CA ARG A 128 -14.32 1.44 4.70
C ARG A 128 -14.02 2.87 4.24
N LEU A 129 -13.47 3.05 3.04
CA LEU A 129 -13.24 4.39 2.46
C LEU A 129 -14.50 5.23 2.26
N GLN A 130 -15.69 4.62 2.33
CA GLN A 130 -16.95 5.38 2.35
C GLN A 130 -17.08 6.24 3.61
N ASP A 131 -16.35 5.90 4.69
CA ASP A 131 -16.18 6.77 5.85
C ASP A 131 -15.03 7.76 5.61
N PRO A 132 -15.30 9.08 5.57
CA PRO A 132 -14.26 10.10 5.40
C PRO A 132 -13.15 10.05 6.46
N ALA A 133 -13.42 9.52 7.66
CA ALA A 133 -12.41 9.38 8.70
C ALA A 133 -11.38 8.29 8.36
N TYR A 134 -11.74 7.34 7.49
CA TYR A 134 -10.83 6.28 7.05
C TYR A 134 -9.89 6.72 5.93
N GLY A 135 -10.15 7.87 5.26
CA GLY A 135 -9.29 8.40 4.20
C GLY A 135 -7.89 8.77 4.69
N ALA A 136 -6.87 8.60 3.84
CA ALA A 136 -5.46 8.65 4.24
C ALA A 136 -5.07 9.88 5.09
N LYS A 137 -5.47 11.08 4.66
CA LYS A 137 -5.10 12.33 5.34
C LYS A 137 -5.75 12.46 6.72
N GLN A 138 -7.00 12.02 6.86
CA GLN A 138 -7.75 12.06 8.11
C GLN A 138 -7.22 10.98 9.06
N ARG A 139 -7.08 9.76 8.56
CA ARG A 139 -6.69 8.58 9.35
C ARG A 139 -5.31 8.73 9.98
N TRP A 140 -4.36 9.32 9.25
CA TRP A 140 -2.97 9.45 9.69
C TRP A 140 -2.59 10.85 10.16
N GLY A 141 -3.52 11.82 10.09
CA GLY A 141 -3.24 13.23 10.39
C GLY A 141 -2.80 13.52 11.82
N GLU A 142 -3.15 12.65 12.77
CA GLU A 142 -2.76 12.78 14.19
C GLU A 142 -1.47 12.04 14.55
N VAL A 143 -0.90 11.27 13.62
CA VAL A 143 0.40 10.60 13.84
C VAL A 143 1.47 11.67 13.94
N ASP A 144 2.27 11.62 14.99
CA ASP A 144 3.40 12.53 15.20
C ASP A 144 4.36 12.48 13.99
N PRO A 145 4.57 13.61 13.28
CA PRO A 145 5.46 13.65 12.13
C PRO A 145 6.92 13.37 12.50
N ASP A 146 7.34 13.63 13.75
CA ASP A 146 8.73 13.47 14.19
C ASP A 146 8.96 12.11 14.87
N LEU A 147 7.98 11.19 14.77
CA LEU A 147 8.05 9.88 15.40
C LEU A 147 9.22 9.06 14.85
N GLY A 148 10.26 8.90 15.69
CA GLY A 148 11.43 8.11 15.35
C GLY A 148 12.67 8.93 15.02
N ASP A 149 12.57 10.25 14.90
CA ASP A 149 13.70 11.14 14.60
C ASP A 149 14.66 11.26 15.79
N ASP A 150 14.16 11.16 17.03
CA ASP A 150 14.96 11.23 18.26
C ASP A 150 15.79 9.97 18.55
N VAL A 151 15.62 8.89 17.79
CA VAL A 151 16.28 7.59 18.07
C VAL A 151 17.68 7.51 17.44
N GLU A 152 18.10 8.50 16.66
CA GLU A 152 19.45 8.59 16.07
C GLU A 152 20.51 9.24 16.99
N GLU A 153 20.16 9.72 18.20
CA GLU A 153 21.11 10.35 19.14
C GLU A 153 21.49 9.51 20.39
N MET A 154 21.49 8.18 20.33
CA MET A 154 21.97 7.32 21.43
C MET A 154 23.02 6.27 21.04
#